data_AF-A0A832F7P8-F1
#
_entry.id   AF-A0A832F7P8-F1
#
_cell.length_a   1.000
_cell.length_b   1.000
_cell.length_c   1.000
_cell.angle_alpha   90.00
_cell.angle_beta   90.00
_cell.angle_gamma   90.00
#
_symmetry.space_group_name_H-M   'P 1'
#
loop_
_entity.id
_entity.type
_entity.pdbx_description
1 polymer ?
#
loop_
_entity_poly.entity_id
_entity_poly.type
_entity_poly.pdbx_seq_one_letter_code
_entity_poly.pdbx_strand_id
1 'polypeptide(L)'
;MLLYTFSRFERTIPKIKKVNYIPNPNRLGQKVKNRRLALGLTQTQAGQMLKVERTGLSDWENLRTEPAIEFYPAIIEFLGYDPFFFDLSKMGERLKRYRFLHGLSQEKLAKKIGTTGATIYRLEQGIGIPSRKTMAILKQIPGLFESDTSALPLQQHATPSEATTEGS
;
A
#
# COMPACT_ATOMS: atom_id res chain seq x y z
N MET A 1 -41.18 43.95 -8.55
CA MET A 1 -40.41 43.32 -9.63
C MET A 1 -39.04 42.96 -9.07
N LEU A 2 -38.77 41.68 -8.82
CA LEU A 2 -37.45 41.04 -8.74
C LEU A 2 -37.71 39.54 -8.56
N LEU A 3 -37.79 38.81 -9.68
CA LEU A 3 -37.92 37.36 -9.69
C LEU A 3 -36.51 36.76 -9.60
N TYR A 4 -36.18 36.16 -8.47
CA TYR A 4 -34.93 35.42 -8.30
C TYR A 4 -35.06 34.07 -9.00
N THR A 5 -34.41 33.94 -10.16
CA THR A 5 -34.29 32.68 -10.89
C THR A 5 -33.28 31.78 -10.17
N PHE A 6 -33.78 30.87 -9.32
CA PHE A 6 -32.96 29.75 -8.88
C PHE A 6 -32.76 28.80 -10.05
N SER A 7 -31.59 28.90 -10.70
CA SER A 7 -31.10 27.91 -11.65
C SER A 7 -31.00 26.57 -10.93
N ARG A 8 -31.96 25.67 -11.21
CA ARG A 8 -31.99 24.29 -10.75
C ARG A 8 -30.83 23.57 -11.44
N PHE A 9 -29.65 23.66 -10.85
CA PHE A 9 -28.53 22.81 -11.21
C PHE A 9 -28.93 21.39 -10.78
N GLU A 10 -29.55 20.65 -11.69
CA GLU A 10 -29.77 19.22 -11.50
C GLU A 10 -28.39 18.59 -11.35
N ARG A 11 -27.99 18.36 -10.10
CA ARG A 11 -26.86 17.47 -9.80
C ARG A 11 -27.32 16.10 -10.26
N THR A 12 -27.00 15.76 -11.51
CA THR A 12 -27.09 14.39 -11.99
C THR A 12 -26.18 13.58 -11.07
N ILE A 13 -26.77 12.76 -10.20
CA ILE A 13 -26.01 11.81 -9.39
C ILE A 13 -25.35 10.89 -10.41
N PRO A 14 -24.01 10.91 -10.55
CA PRO A 14 -23.35 10.09 -11.56
C PRO A 14 -23.70 8.64 -11.24
N LYS A 15 -24.37 7.99 -12.21
CA LYS A 15 -24.77 6.59 -12.17
C LYS A 15 -23.55 5.79 -11.72
N ILE A 16 -23.59 5.20 -10.52
CA ILE A 16 -22.51 4.38 -9.99
C ILE A 16 -22.38 3.21 -10.96
N LYS A 17 -21.42 3.31 -11.90
CA LYS A 17 -21.07 2.19 -12.78
C LYS A 17 -20.71 1.06 -11.84
N LYS A 18 -21.33 -0.12 -11.98
CA LYS A 18 -20.87 -1.34 -11.30
C LYS A 18 -19.37 -1.45 -11.54
N VAL A 19 -18.63 -1.04 -10.51
CA VAL A 19 -17.20 -0.79 -10.58
C VAL A 19 -16.57 -2.15 -10.82
N ASN A 20 -15.54 -2.25 -11.67
CA ASN A 20 -14.72 -3.45 -11.89
C ASN A 20 -13.90 -3.79 -10.62
N TYR A 21 -14.60 -3.98 -9.51
CA TYR A 21 -14.09 -4.29 -8.20
C TYR A 21 -13.71 -5.75 -8.17
N ILE A 22 -12.49 -6.04 -7.73
CA ILE A 22 -11.97 -7.40 -7.65
C ILE A 22 -12.19 -7.90 -6.23
N PRO A 23 -13.06 -8.91 -6.00
CA PRO A 23 -13.16 -9.53 -4.68
C PRO A 23 -11.83 -10.22 -4.33
N ASN A 24 -11.38 -10.07 -3.09
CA ASN A 24 -10.15 -10.68 -2.56
C ASN A 24 -8.90 -10.45 -3.45
N PRO A 25 -8.44 -9.19 -3.62
CA PRO A 25 -7.28 -8.89 -4.45
C PRO A 25 -5.98 -9.45 -3.83
N ASN A 26 -5.38 -10.43 -4.51
CA ASN A 26 -4.15 -11.07 -4.06
C ASN A 26 -2.88 -10.30 -4.48
N ARG A 27 -2.96 -9.53 -5.56
CA ARG A 27 -1.83 -8.80 -6.14
C ARG A 27 -1.85 -7.33 -5.75
N LEU A 28 -0.67 -6.70 -5.65
CA LEU A 28 -0.56 -5.31 -5.21
C LEU A 28 -1.28 -4.35 -6.18
N GLY A 29 -1.12 -4.58 -7.49
CA GLY A 29 -1.82 -3.81 -8.52
C GLY A 29 -3.34 -3.91 -8.45
N GLN A 30 -3.90 -5.05 -8.02
CA GLN A 30 -5.34 -5.21 -7.83
C GLN A 30 -5.84 -4.45 -6.59
N LYS A 31 -5.07 -4.47 -5.49
CA LYS A 31 -5.36 -3.68 -4.29
C LYS A 31 -5.38 -2.18 -4.63
N VAL A 32 -4.39 -1.72 -5.39
CA VAL A 32 -4.31 -0.34 -5.90
C VAL A 32 -5.51 -0.01 -6.79
N LYS A 33 -5.89 -0.91 -7.73
CA LYS A 33 -7.07 -0.74 -8.58
C LYS A 33 -8.34 -0.54 -7.77
N ASN A 34 -8.58 -1.42 -6.78
CA ASN A 34 -9.75 -1.33 -5.92
C ASN A 34 -9.79 -0.01 -5.15
N ARG A 35 -8.65 0.41 -4.56
CA ARG A 35 -8.55 1.69 -3.85
C ARG A 35 -8.79 2.89 -4.77
N ARG A 36 -8.17 2.90 -5.95
CA ARG A 36 -8.38 3.94 -6.97
C ARG A 36 -9.84 4.08 -7.33
N LEU A 37 -10.51 2.95 -7.60
CA LEU A 37 -11.92 2.95 -7.97
C LEU A 37 -12.83 3.37 -6.82
N ALA A 38 -12.52 2.98 -5.58
CA ALA A 38 -13.24 3.44 -4.39
C ALA A 38 -13.12 4.96 -4.17
N LEU A 39 -11.98 5.55 -4.55
CA LEU A 39 -11.75 7.00 -4.52
C LEU A 39 -12.31 7.73 -5.76
N GLY A 40 -12.88 7.03 -6.74
CA GLY A 40 -13.39 7.63 -7.98
C GLY A 40 -12.31 8.21 -8.90
N LEU A 41 -11.06 7.78 -8.74
CA LEU A 41 -9.91 8.34 -9.45
C LEU A 41 -9.68 7.70 -10.83
N THR A 42 -9.26 8.52 -11.80
CA THR A 42 -8.70 8.04 -13.06
C THR A 42 -7.32 7.41 -12.86
N GLN A 43 -6.87 6.56 -13.79
CA GLN A 43 -5.51 6.01 -13.75
C GLN A 43 -4.45 7.12 -13.79
N THR A 44 -4.70 8.22 -14.51
CA THR A 44 -3.77 9.35 -14.57
C THR A 44 -3.63 10.03 -13.19
N GLN A 45 -4.75 10.30 -12.51
CA GLN A 45 -4.72 10.90 -11.17
C GLN A 45 -4.04 9.99 -10.14
N ALA A 46 -4.39 8.70 -10.13
CA ALA A 46 -3.75 7.75 -9.22
C ALA A 46 -2.26 7.56 -9.52
N GLY A 47 -1.87 7.57 -10.81
CA GLY A 47 -0.47 7.53 -11.22
C GLY A 47 0.32 8.71 -10.67
N GLN A 48 -0.24 9.93 -10.72
CA GLN A 48 0.37 11.12 -10.13
C GLN A 48 0.57 10.98 -8.62
N MET A 49 -0.42 10.46 -7.89
CA MET A 49 -0.32 10.22 -6.44
C MET A 49 0.76 9.17 -6.11
N LEU A 50 0.85 8.12 -6.92
CA LEU A 50 1.82 7.02 -6.78
C LEU A 50 3.19 7.33 -7.40
N LYS A 51 3.37 8.52 -7.99
CA LYS A 51 4.57 8.95 -8.72
C LYS A 51 4.99 7.96 -9.83
N VAL A 52 4.01 7.41 -10.54
CA VAL A 52 4.19 6.48 -11.66
C VAL A 52 3.43 6.98 -12.88
N GLU A 53 3.93 6.67 -14.08
CA GLU A 53 3.19 6.95 -15.31
C GLU A 53 1.88 6.15 -15.37
N ARG A 54 0.86 6.71 -16.03
CA ARG A 54 -0.44 6.05 -16.25
C ARG A 54 -0.29 4.66 -16.88
N THR A 55 0.64 4.48 -17.82
CA THR A 55 0.95 3.18 -18.46
C THR A 55 1.43 2.16 -17.43
N GLY A 56 2.41 2.53 -16.61
CA GLY A 56 2.94 1.69 -15.53
C GLY A 56 1.87 1.29 -14.53
N LEU A 57 1.02 2.23 -14.09
CA LEU A 57 -0.12 1.90 -13.24
C LEU A 57 -1.08 0.92 -13.94
N SER A 58 -1.40 1.17 -15.21
CA SER A 58 -2.27 0.28 -15.99
C SER A 58 -1.71 -1.14 -16.08
N ASP A 59 -0.40 -1.30 -16.19
CA ASP A 59 0.24 -2.62 -16.23
C ASP A 59 0.17 -3.34 -14.88
N TRP A 60 0.31 -2.61 -13.77
CA TRP A 60 0.06 -3.18 -12.43
C TRP A 60 -1.38 -3.64 -12.27
N GLU A 61 -2.35 -2.80 -12.63
CA GLU A 61 -3.78 -3.08 -12.47
C GLU A 61 -4.29 -4.23 -13.34
N ASN A 62 -3.58 -4.54 -14.44
CA ASN A 62 -3.91 -5.60 -15.38
C ASN A 62 -2.98 -6.82 -15.25
N LEU A 63 -2.23 -6.94 -14.14
CA LEU A 63 -1.35 -8.08 -13.84
C LEU A 63 -0.23 -8.31 -14.86
N ARG A 64 0.14 -7.29 -15.64
CA ARG A 64 1.26 -7.38 -16.58
C ARG A 64 2.61 -7.26 -15.88
N THR A 65 2.68 -6.43 -14.85
CA THR A 65 3.89 -6.22 -14.05
C THR A 65 3.53 -6.03 -12.57
N GLU A 66 4.49 -6.25 -11.67
CA GLU A 66 4.36 -5.88 -10.25
C GLU A 66 5.12 -4.58 -9.96
N PRO A 67 4.68 -3.78 -8.98
CA PRO A 67 5.43 -2.61 -8.55
C PRO A 67 6.81 -3.01 -8.02
N ALA A 68 7.85 -2.26 -8.42
CA ALA A 68 9.15 -2.36 -7.79
C ALA A 68 9.09 -1.86 -6.34
N ILE A 69 10.01 -2.31 -5.50
CA ILE A 69 9.99 -2.01 -4.06
C ILE A 69 10.04 -0.52 -3.73
N GLU A 70 10.69 0.28 -4.57
CA GLU A 70 10.75 1.74 -4.41
C GLU A 70 9.37 2.42 -4.42
N PHE A 71 8.36 1.77 -5.01
CA PHE A 71 6.98 2.25 -5.00
C PHE A 71 6.18 1.78 -3.79
N TYR A 72 6.68 0.83 -3.00
CA TYR A 72 5.94 0.29 -1.85
C TYR A 72 5.55 1.35 -0.83
N PRO A 73 6.41 2.32 -0.44
CA PRO A 73 6.02 3.38 0.49
C PRO A 73 4.83 4.20 -0.02
N ALA A 74 4.86 4.62 -1.29
CA ALA A 74 3.77 5.38 -1.90
C ALA A 74 2.49 4.54 -2.03
N ILE A 75 2.62 3.23 -2.29
CA ILE A 75 1.47 2.32 -2.34
C ILE A 75 0.86 2.13 -0.97
N ILE A 76 1.66 1.93 0.08
CA ILE A 76 1.18 1.80 1.46
C ILE A 76 0.42 3.07 1.87
N GLU A 77 0.98 4.25 1.58
CA GLU A 77 0.33 5.54 1.82
C GLU A 77 -1.00 5.66 1.04
N PHE A 78 -0.99 5.32 -0.25
CA PHE A 78 -2.18 5.38 -1.11
C PHE A 78 -3.30 4.43 -0.65
N LEU A 79 -2.92 3.23 -0.21
CA LEU A 79 -3.85 2.24 0.33
C LEU A 79 -4.37 2.62 1.72
N GLY A 80 -3.56 3.31 2.53
CA GLY A 80 -3.85 3.64 3.92
C GLY A 80 -3.61 2.48 4.90
N TYR A 81 -2.95 1.40 4.45
CA TYR A 81 -2.60 0.24 5.29
C TYR A 81 -1.40 -0.52 4.68
N ASP A 82 -0.73 -1.35 5.49
CA ASP A 82 0.36 -2.24 5.05
C ASP A 82 -0.26 -3.48 4.35
N PRO A 83 -0.09 -3.65 3.02
CA PRO A 83 -0.74 -4.73 2.28
C PRO A 83 0.01 -6.07 2.37
N PHE A 84 1.13 -6.11 3.08
CA PHE A 84 2.02 -7.25 3.22
C PHE A 84 1.85 -7.93 4.58
N PHE A 85 2.16 -9.22 4.65
CA PHE A 85 2.06 -10.01 5.87
C PHE A 85 3.46 -10.45 6.29
N PHE A 86 3.86 -10.10 7.51
CA PHE A 86 5.16 -10.42 8.08
C PHE A 86 4.99 -11.05 9.47
N ASP A 87 5.76 -12.09 9.74
CA ASP A 87 5.84 -12.67 11.09
C ASP A 87 6.87 -11.88 11.92
N LEU A 88 6.40 -10.87 12.64
CA LEU A 88 7.26 -9.98 13.44
C LEU A 88 7.88 -10.68 14.66
N SER A 89 7.61 -11.95 14.92
CA SER A 89 8.43 -12.73 15.88
C SER A 89 9.81 -13.06 15.30
N LYS A 90 9.93 -13.10 13.97
CA LYS A 90 11.16 -13.46 13.25
C LYS A 90 11.95 -12.20 12.87
N MET A 91 13.25 -12.22 13.17
CA MET A 91 14.16 -11.12 12.89
C MET A 91 14.24 -10.77 11.39
N GLY A 92 14.29 -11.79 10.53
CA GLY A 92 14.35 -11.62 9.08
C GLY A 92 13.13 -10.91 8.50
N GLU A 93 11.95 -11.26 8.99
CA GLU A 93 10.68 -10.68 8.56
C GLU A 93 10.51 -9.24 9.04
N ARG A 94 11.00 -8.90 10.26
CA ARG A 94 11.10 -7.49 10.71
C ARG A 94 11.98 -6.67 9.77
N LEU A 95 13.15 -7.20 9.42
CA LEU A 95 14.08 -6.54 8.52
C LEU A 95 13.47 -6.32 7.12
N LYS A 96 12.75 -7.33 6.63
CA LYS A 96 12.04 -7.29 5.35
C LYS A 96 10.90 -6.27 5.37
N ARG A 97 10.11 -6.21 6.45
CA ARG A 97 9.06 -5.19 6.62
C ARG A 97 9.67 -3.79 6.58
N TYR A 98 10.70 -3.53 7.38
CA TYR A 98 11.40 -2.25 7.36
C TYR A 98 11.85 -1.88 5.94
N ARG A 99 12.43 -2.83 5.22
CA ARG A 99 12.84 -2.64 3.83
C ARG A 99 11.68 -2.22 2.92
N PHE A 100 10.51 -2.83 3.08
CA PHE A 100 9.31 -2.54 2.28
C PHE A 100 8.73 -1.16 2.62
N LEU A 101 8.61 -0.84 3.91
CA LEU A 101 8.13 0.47 4.39
C LEU A 101 9.00 1.64 3.90
N HIS A 102 10.30 1.39 3.70
CA HIS A 102 11.25 2.40 3.24
C HIS A 102 11.64 2.30 1.75
N GLY A 103 11.02 1.37 1.00
CA GLY A 103 11.28 1.21 -0.44
C GLY A 103 12.73 0.86 -0.79
N LEU A 104 13.41 0.12 0.09
CA LEU A 104 14.82 -0.20 -0.06
C LEU A 104 14.99 -1.54 -0.80
N SER A 105 15.94 -1.64 -1.72
CA SER A 105 16.40 -2.97 -2.17
C SER A 105 17.26 -3.61 -1.07
N GLN A 106 17.50 -4.92 -1.16
CA GLN A 106 18.41 -5.61 -0.24
C GLN A 106 19.80 -4.96 -0.25
N GLU A 107 20.29 -4.56 -1.43
CA GLU A 107 21.55 -3.84 -1.58
C GLU A 107 21.53 -2.44 -0.96
N LYS A 108 20.44 -1.67 -1.12
CA LYS A 108 20.31 -0.35 -0.49
C LYS A 108 20.34 -0.47 1.04
N LEU A 109 19.63 -1.45 1.60
CA LEU A 109 19.64 -1.71 3.05
C LEU A 109 21.02 -2.20 3.52
N ALA A 110 21.66 -3.09 2.77
CA ALA A 110 22.98 -3.59 3.07
C ALA A 110 24.02 -2.47 3.18
N LYS A 111 24.03 -1.56 2.20
CA LYS A 111 24.88 -0.36 2.22
C LYS A 111 24.61 0.52 3.43
N LYS A 112 23.33 0.71 3.80
CA LYS A 112 22.92 1.51 4.97
C LYS A 112 23.46 0.96 6.29
N ILE A 113 23.58 -0.36 6.43
CA ILE A 113 24.01 -1.02 7.68
C ILE A 113 25.44 -1.57 7.62
N GLY A 114 26.19 -1.28 6.55
CA GLY A 114 27.58 -1.72 6.38
C GLY A 114 27.75 -3.24 6.22
N THR A 115 26.86 -3.88 5.46
CA THR A 115 26.94 -5.32 5.11
C THR A 115 26.75 -5.56 3.61
N THR A 116 26.50 -6.79 3.18
CA THR A 116 26.24 -7.18 1.78
C THR A 116 24.78 -7.55 1.54
N GLY A 117 24.28 -7.41 0.31
CA GLY A 117 22.93 -7.85 -0.03
C GLY A 117 22.71 -9.34 0.21
N ALA A 118 23.75 -10.18 0.02
CA ALA A 118 23.70 -11.61 0.34
C ALA A 118 23.44 -11.88 1.83
N THR A 119 24.04 -11.09 2.73
CA THR A 119 23.75 -11.19 4.17
C THR A 119 22.30 -10.80 4.46
N ILE A 120 21.79 -9.71 3.88
CA ILE A 120 20.38 -9.31 4.04
C ILE A 120 19.45 -10.40 3.54
N TYR A 121 19.70 -10.94 2.34
CA TYR A 121 18.93 -12.03 1.77
C TYR A 121 18.85 -13.23 2.72
N ARG A 122 20.00 -13.70 3.22
CA ARG A 122 20.06 -14.83 4.16
C ARG A 122 19.26 -14.57 5.42
N LEU A 123 19.41 -13.38 6.02
CA LEU A 123 18.65 -13.01 7.21
C LEU A 123 17.15 -12.99 6.94
N GLU A 124 16.71 -12.42 5.82
CA GLU A 124 15.30 -12.39 5.42
C GLU A 124 14.72 -13.79 5.14
N GLN A 125 15.55 -14.75 4.72
CA GLN A 125 15.15 -16.16 4.60
C GLN A 125 15.18 -16.93 5.94
N GLY A 126 15.53 -16.26 7.05
CA GLY A 126 15.74 -16.92 8.34
C GLY A 126 16.99 -17.78 8.41
N ILE A 127 17.90 -17.65 7.44
CA ILE A 127 19.14 -18.41 7.35
C ILE A 127 20.22 -17.68 8.16
N GLY A 128 20.29 -18.03 9.44
CA GLY A 128 21.29 -17.50 10.37
C GLY A 128 20.82 -16.28 11.16
N ILE A 129 21.69 -15.79 12.03
CA ILE A 129 21.43 -14.69 12.97
C ILE A 129 22.40 -13.55 12.66
N PRO A 130 21.99 -12.27 12.79
CA PRO A 130 22.92 -11.16 12.60
C PRO A 130 24.12 -11.28 13.54
N SER A 131 25.32 -10.98 13.03
CA SER A 131 26.52 -10.90 13.87
C SER A 131 26.33 -9.89 15.00
N ARG A 132 27.10 -9.97 16.09
CA ARG A 132 27.03 -9.00 17.20
C ARG A 132 27.18 -7.55 16.72
N LYS A 133 28.08 -7.31 15.76
CA LYS A 133 28.28 -5.99 15.13
C LYS A 133 27.05 -5.55 14.35
N THR A 134 26.51 -6.42 13.48
CA THR A 134 25.30 -6.14 12.70
C THR A 134 24.10 -5.88 13.61
N MET A 135 23.93 -6.68 14.66
CA MET A 135 22.86 -6.52 15.64
C MET A 135 22.94 -5.16 16.36
N ALA A 136 24.14 -4.72 16.73
CA ALA A 136 24.32 -3.40 17.34
C ALA A 136 23.88 -2.26 16.41
N ILE A 137 24.18 -2.36 15.10
CA ILE A 137 23.76 -1.39 14.08
C ILE A 137 22.23 -1.45 13.88
N LEU A 138 21.66 -2.65 13.75
CA LEU A 138 20.21 -2.81 13.57
C LEU A 138 19.42 -2.19 14.72
N LYS A 139 19.88 -2.35 15.98
CA LYS A 139 19.21 -1.77 17.16
C LYS A 139 19.18 -0.24 17.15
N GLN A 140 20.06 0.41 16.38
CA GLN A 140 20.08 1.86 16.24
C GLN A 140 19.15 2.38 15.13
N ILE A 141 18.52 1.48 14.35
CA ILE A 141 17.61 1.86 13.27
C ILE A 141 16.23 2.14 13.88
N PRO A 142 15.73 3.40 13.82
CA PRO A 142 14.40 3.73 14.30
C PRO A 142 13.33 2.95 13.53
N GLY A 143 12.27 2.52 14.21
CA GLY A 143 11.16 1.78 13.62
C GLY A 143 11.43 0.31 13.26
N LEU A 144 12.68 -0.19 13.33
CA LEU A 144 12.97 -1.60 12.99
C LEU A 144 12.47 -2.58 14.07
N PHE A 145 12.54 -2.18 15.33
CA PHE A 145 12.16 -3.01 16.48
C PHE A 145 10.87 -2.56 17.17
N GLU A 146 10.35 -1.39 16.83
CA GLU A 146 9.12 -0.87 17.40
C GLU A 146 7.97 -1.83 17.05
N SER A 147 7.29 -2.37 18.07
CA SER A 147 5.99 -3.02 17.89
C SER A 147 4.97 -1.93 17.60
N ASP A 148 4.14 -2.11 16.56
CA ASP A 148 3.09 -1.19 16.14
C ASP A 148 2.24 -0.72 17.35
N THR A 149 2.66 0.36 17.99
CA THR A 149 1.88 1.07 19.02
C THR A 149 1.38 2.40 18.46
N SER A 150 1.96 2.86 17.36
CA SER A 150 1.35 3.86 16.47
C SER A 150 0.55 3.15 15.38
N ALA A 151 -0.52 2.44 15.79
CA ALA A 151 -1.62 2.25 14.86
C ALA A 151 -2.04 3.65 14.39
N LEU A 152 -1.73 4.00 13.14
CA LEU A 152 -2.37 5.13 12.48
C LEU A 152 -3.88 4.95 12.69
N PRO A 153 -4.61 5.96 13.20
CA PRO A 153 -6.01 5.79 13.56
C PRO A 153 -6.77 5.18 12.39
N LEU A 154 -7.42 4.04 12.66
CA LEU A 154 -8.34 3.37 11.75
C LEU A 154 -9.41 4.39 11.31
N GLN A 155 -9.26 4.97 10.12
CA GLN A 155 -10.39 5.58 9.46
C GLN A 155 -11.29 4.44 8.97
N GLN A 156 -12.35 4.26 9.75
CA GLN A 156 -13.53 3.47 9.43
C GLN A 156 -14.10 3.94 8.09
N HIS A 157 -13.64 3.36 6.99
CA HIS A 157 -14.34 3.47 5.73
C HIS A 157 -15.35 2.31 5.66
N ALA A 158 -16.59 2.69 5.97
CA ALA A 158 -17.79 1.89 5.85
C ALA A 158 -17.78 1.06 4.56
N THR A 159 -18.01 -0.24 4.72
CA THR A 159 -18.57 -1.10 3.69
C THR A 159 -19.97 -0.59 3.34
N PRO A 160 -20.27 -0.19 2.09
CA PRO A 160 -21.64 -0.11 1.63
C PRO A 160 -22.03 -1.49 1.10
N SER A 161 -22.50 -2.37 1.98
CA SER A 161 -23.17 -3.61 1.58
C SER A 161 -23.92 -4.24 2.76
N GLU A 162 -25.06 -3.67 3.12
CA GLU A 162 -26.22 -4.51 3.42
C GLU A 162 -27.34 -4.10 2.46
N ALA A 163 -27.74 -5.09 1.67
CA ALA A 163 -28.74 -4.97 0.64
C ALA A 163 -30.14 -4.83 1.27
N THR A 164 -30.97 -4.06 0.58
CA THR A 164 -32.43 -4.14 0.61
C THR A 164 -32.96 -5.55 0.39
N THR A 165 -34.27 -5.68 0.70
CA THR A 165 -35.28 -6.74 0.39
C THR A 165 -35.37 -7.81 1.49
N GLU A 166 -36.51 -8.17 2.11
CA GLU A 166 -37.96 -8.21 1.77
C GLU A 166 -38.76 -7.98 3.08
N GLY A 167 -39.95 -7.37 3.15
CA GLY A 167 -41.22 -7.88 2.64
C GLY A 167 -42.15 -8.31 3.79
N SER A 168 -43.08 -7.43 4.20
CA SER A 168 -44.46 -7.69 4.68
C SER A 168 -45.08 -6.41 5.21
#